data_AF-A0A916JGN9-F1
#
_entry.id   AF-A0A916JGN9-F1
#
_cell.length_a   1.000
_cell.length_b   1.000
_cell.length_c   1.000
_cell.angle_alpha   90.00
_cell.angle_beta   90.00
_cell.angle_gamma   90.00
#
_symmetry.space_group_name_H-M   'P 1'
#
loop_
_entity.id
_entity.type
_entity.pdbx_description
1 polymer ?
#
loop_
_entity_poly.entity_id
_entity_poly.type
_entity_poly.pdbx_seq_one_letter_code
_entity_poly.pdbx_strand_id
1 'polypeptide(L)'
;MKIKIALLLLITSLSTTACGGRAANPVMTMQYGDQKKSCRALESEMIGVQQEISRLVPKTDKTGKNVALGVAGAFVLFPWFFMDFSHAEEEEVNAYRQRYNNLASLAADKGCDIDTRPIPVIKSHTSERFKEDSKLN
;
A
#
# COMPACT_ATOMS: atom_id res chain seq x y z
N MET A 1 11.69 15.76 45.76
CA MET A 1 11.14 16.17 44.44
C MET A 1 11.85 15.52 43.26
N LYS A 2 13.19 15.49 43.23
CA LYS A 2 14.00 14.91 42.14
C LYS A 2 13.70 13.43 41.83
N ILE A 3 13.48 12.60 42.86
CA ILE A 3 13.14 11.17 42.72
C ILE A 3 11.77 10.97 42.06
N LYS A 4 10.78 11.80 42.39
CA LYS A 4 9.43 11.72 41.79
C LYS A 4 9.46 12.10 40.31
N ILE A 5 10.29 13.09 39.94
CA ILE A 5 10.50 13.53 38.55
C ILE A 5 11.23 12.43 37.75
N ALA A 6 12.27 11.82 38.33
CA ALA A 6 13.00 10.73 37.70
C ALA A 6 12.11 9.48 37.45
N LEU A 7 11.23 9.15 38.41
CA LEU A 7 10.29 8.04 38.27
C LEU A 7 9.22 8.33 37.18
N LEU A 8 8.74 9.57 37.10
CA LEU A 8 7.77 9.97 36.09
C LEU A 8 8.37 9.87 34.68
N LEU A 9 9.62 10.32 34.50
CA LEU A 9 10.35 10.25 33.23
C LEU A 9 10.58 8.80 32.77
N LEU A 10 10.92 7.89 33.69
CA LEU A 10 11.13 6.47 33.42
C LEU A 10 9.85 5.76 32.93
N ILE A 11 8.69 6.12 33.51
CA ILE A 11 7.39 5.56 33.13
C ILE A 11 6.95 6.07 31.75
N THR A 12 7.19 7.34 31.43
CA THR A 12 6.92 7.88 30.10
C THR A 12 7.79 7.26 29.01
N SER A 13 9.07 6.97 29.26
CA SER A 13 9.94 6.34 28.26
C SER A 13 9.56 4.91 27.92
N LEU A 14 8.88 4.20 28.83
CA LEU A 14 8.43 2.83 28.58
C LEU A 14 7.14 2.78 27.72
N SER A 15 6.46 3.91 27.59
CA SER A 15 5.18 4.00 26.87
C SER A 15 5.34 4.35 25.38
N THR A 16 6.56 4.67 24.92
CA THR A 16 6.82 5.14 23.54
C THR A 16 7.20 4.02 22.56
N THR A 17 7.27 2.76 22.99
CA THR A 17 7.37 1.62 22.05
C THR A 17 5.99 1.27 21.50
N ALA A 18 5.33 2.23 20.87
CA ALA A 18 4.23 1.94 19.96
C ALA A 18 4.86 1.40 18.66
N CYS A 19 4.51 0.17 18.28
CA CYS A 19 4.88 -0.44 17.00
C CYS A 19 4.25 0.39 15.87
N GLY A 20 4.95 1.43 15.43
CA GLY A 20 4.51 2.33 14.37
C GLY A 20 4.89 1.73 13.02
N GLY A 21 3.97 0.96 12.44
CA GLY A 21 4.16 0.33 11.12
C GLY A 21 3.31 -0.92 11.00
N ARG A 22 2.54 -1.06 9.92
CA ARG A 22 1.93 -2.34 9.55
C ARG A 22 2.89 -3.03 8.58
N ALA A 23 3.25 -4.28 8.86
CA ALA A 23 3.95 -5.11 7.88
C ALA A 23 3.04 -5.35 6.66
N ALA A 24 3.61 -5.30 5.46
CA ALA A 24 2.90 -5.69 4.24
C ALA A 24 2.36 -7.12 4.37
N ASN A 25 1.13 -7.34 3.92
CA ASN A 25 0.53 -8.66 3.82
C ASN A 25 0.19 -8.97 2.34
N PRO A 26 1.21 -9.29 1.52
CA PRO A 26 1.03 -9.49 0.09
C PRO A 26 0.20 -10.75 -0.19
N VAL A 27 -0.73 -10.65 -1.14
CA VAL A 27 -1.49 -11.80 -1.63
C VAL A 27 -0.59 -12.73 -2.44
N MET A 28 -0.81 -14.04 -2.32
CA MET A 28 -0.13 -15.01 -3.18
C MET A 28 -0.56 -14.84 -4.64
N THR A 29 0.41 -14.67 -5.54
CA THR A 29 0.17 -14.49 -6.99
C THR A 29 -0.44 -15.72 -7.63
N MET A 30 -0.02 -16.92 -7.22
CA MET A 30 -0.59 -18.20 -7.62
C MET A 30 -1.14 -18.94 -6.40
N GLN A 31 -2.36 -19.46 -6.50
CA GLN A 31 -3.01 -20.22 -5.44
C GLN A 31 -3.32 -21.64 -5.92
N TYR A 32 -3.27 -22.57 -4.98
CA TYR A 32 -3.63 -23.95 -5.27
C TYR A 32 -5.11 -24.03 -5.69
N GLY A 33 -5.37 -24.60 -6.87
CA GLY A 33 -6.73 -24.75 -7.40
C GLY A 33 -7.17 -23.66 -8.36
N ASP A 34 -6.36 -22.63 -8.65
CA ASP A 34 -6.69 -21.62 -9.69
C ASP A 34 -6.98 -22.28 -11.04
N GLN A 35 -6.18 -23.29 -11.39
CA GLN A 35 -6.36 -24.11 -12.59
C GLN A 35 -7.73 -24.81 -12.66
N LYS A 36 -8.40 -25.05 -11.53
CA LYS A 36 -9.72 -25.71 -11.47
C LYS A 36 -10.89 -24.71 -11.48
N LYS A 37 -10.64 -23.41 -11.42
CA LYS A 37 -11.69 -22.38 -11.42
C LYS A 37 -12.40 -22.32 -12.78
N SER A 38 -13.72 -22.13 -12.75
CA SER A 38 -14.54 -21.83 -13.93
C SER A 38 -14.34 -20.39 -14.37
N CYS A 39 -14.68 -20.04 -15.62
CA CYS A 39 -14.58 -18.66 -16.11
C CYS A 39 -15.32 -17.66 -15.23
N ARG A 40 -16.52 -18.02 -14.73
CA ARG A 40 -17.29 -17.16 -13.82
C ARG A 40 -16.62 -16.99 -12.45
N ALA A 41 -15.96 -18.03 -11.95
CA ALA A 41 -15.18 -17.94 -10.72
C ALA A 41 -13.95 -17.04 -10.90
N LEU A 42 -13.23 -17.17 -12.03
CA LEU A 42 -12.11 -16.31 -12.37
C LEU A 42 -12.53 -14.84 -12.49
N GLU A 43 -13.63 -14.56 -13.20
CA GLU A 43 -14.19 -13.22 -13.32
C GLU A 43 -14.53 -12.62 -11.94
N SER A 44 -15.23 -13.37 -11.10
CA SER A 44 -15.61 -12.92 -9.75
C SER A 44 -14.39 -12.59 -8.88
N GLU A 45 -13.32 -13.37 -9.03
CA GLU A 45 -12.07 -13.14 -8.30
C GLU A 45 -11.30 -11.94 -8.84
N MET A 46 -11.25 -11.77 -10.16
CA MET A 46 -10.65 -10.60 -10.80
C MET A 46 -11.35 -9.30 -10.41
N ILE A 47 -12.67 -9.33 -10.23
CA ILE A 47 -13.45 -8.21 -9.67
C ILE A 47 -13.09 -7.98 -8.20
N GLY A 48 -13.01 -9.03 -7.39
CA GLY A 48 -12.61 -8.94 -5.98
C GLY A 48 -11.21 -8.34 -5.80
N VAL A 49 -10.25 -8.76 -6.62
CA VAL A 49 -8.88 -8.20 -6.63
C VAL A 49 -8.90 -6.71 -6.97
N GLN A 50 -9.67 -6.28 -7.97
CA GLN A 50 -9.79 -4.86 -8.31
C GLN A 50 -10.41 -4.01 -7.19
N GLN A 51 -11.39 -4.57 -6.47
CA GLN A 51 -11.97 -3.90 -5.31
C GLN A 51 -10.94 -3.71 -4.20
N GLU A 52 -10.07 -4.70 -3.97
CA GLU A 52 -9.03 -4.62 -2.95
C GLU A 52 -7.95 -3.60 -3.32
N ILE A 53 -7.53 -3.58 -4.58
CA ILE A 53 -6.64 -2.52 -5.10
C ILE A 53 -7.30 -1.16 -4.90
N SER A 54 -8.59 -1.00 -5.19
CA SER A 54 -9.29 0.27 -5.00
C SER A 54 -9.41 0.70 -3.52
N ARG A 55 -9.24 -0.22 -2.57
CA ARG A 55 -9.19 0.08 -1.12
C ARG A 55 -7.81 0.53 -0.68
N LEU A 56 -6.77 -0.13 -1.18
CA LEU A 56 -5.37 0.18 -0.87
C LEU A 56 -4.90 1.48 -1.52
N VAL A 57 -5.58 1.91 -2.59
CA VAL A 57 -5.19 3.05 -3.38
C VAL A 57 -6.02 4.26 -2.98
N PRO A 58 -5.44 5.27 -2.32
CA PRO A 58 -6.18 6.48 -1.98
C PRO A 58 -6.64 7.16 -3.26
N LYS A 59 -7.94 7.47 -3.34
CA LYS A 59 -8.53 8.27 -4.43
C LYS A 59 -7.96 9.69 -4.38
N THR A 60 -6.83 9.88 -5.05
CA THR A 60 -5.96 11.06 -5.02
C THR A 60 -6.52 12.26 -5.81
N ASP A 61 -7.81 12.59 -5.69
CA ASP A 61 -8.36 13.68 -6.50
C ASP A 61 -8.76 14.94 -5.72
N LYS A 62 -9.13 14.88 -4.43
CA LYS A 62 -9.71 16.08 -3.77
C LYS A 62 -9.26 16.39 -2.34
N THR A 63 -8.60 15.47 -1.65
CA THR A 63 -8.23 15.66 -0.23
C THR A 63 -6.80 16.17 -0.04
N GLY A 64 -5.96 16.14 -1.09
CA GLY A 64 -4.51 16.33 -0.99
C GLY A 64 -4.06 17.76 -0.65
N LYS A 65 -4.73 18.79 -1.16
CA LYS A 65 -4.20 20.17 -1.05
C LYS A 65 -4.17 20.72 0.38
N ASN A 66 -5.17 20.41 1.20
CA ASN A 66 -5.25 20.90 2.58
C ASN A 66 -4.52 19.97 3.56
N VAL A 67 -4.51 18.66 3.28
CA VAL A 67 -3.77 17.68 4.09
C VAL A 67 -2.26 17.80 3.86
N ALA A 68 -1.80 18.08 2.62
CA ALA A 68 -0.38 18.25 2.32
C ALA A 68 0.26 19.39 3.12
N LEU A 69 -0.43 20.52 3.33
CA LEU A 69 0.07 21.62 4.14
C LEU A 69 0.18 21.25 5.64
N GLY A 70 -0.76 20.46 6.16
CA GLY A 70 -0.72 19.96 7.54
C GLY A 70 0.36 18.90 7.76
N VAL A 71 0.55 18.02 6.78
CA VAL A 71 1.60 16.98 6.80
C VAL A 71 2.98 17.60 6.60
N ALA A 72 3.13 18.60 5.72
CA ALA A 72 4.39 19.34 5.56
C ALA A 72 4.82 20.03 6.87
N GLY A 73 3.89 20.65 7.59
CA GLY A 73 4.17 21.26 8.90
C GLY A 73 4.59 20.26 9.99
N ALA A 74 4.04 19.03 9.96
CA ALA A 74 4.38 17.97 10.91
C ALA A 74 5.68 17.21 10.55
N PHE A 75 5.94 17.00 9.25
CA PHE A 75 7.15 16.32 8.75
C PHE A 75 8.44 17.12 8.96
N VAL A 76 8.36 18.45 8.94
CA VAL A 76 9.51 19.33 9.25
C VAL A 76 9.98 19.14 10.70
N LEU A 77 9.09 18.70 11.61
CA LEU A 77 9.43 18.51 13.02
C LEU A 77 9.81 17.06 13.38
N PHE A 78 9.26 16.05 12.71
CA PHE A 78 9.57 14.63 12.98
C PHE A 78 9.66 13.78 11.69
N PRO A 79 10.78 13.82 10.96
CA PRO A 79 10.95 13.08 9.70
C PRO A 79 10.91 11.55 9.82
N TRP A 80 11.19 11.00 11.01
CA TRP A 80 11.43 9.58 11.18
C TRP A 80 10.17 8.74 11.45
N PHE A 81 9.05 9.36 11.84
CA PHE A 81 7.88 8.63 12.35
C PHE A 81 6.83 8.25 11.28
N PHE A 82 6.96 8.75 10.04
CA PHE A 82 5.94 8.60 9.00
C PHE A 82 6.48 8.07 7.65
N MET A 83 7.71 7.55 7.59
CA MET A 83 8.31 7.12 6.32
C MET A 83 7.90 5.72 5.82
N ASP A 84 7.30 4.84 6.62
CA ASP A 84 7.16 3.42 6.24
C ASP A 84 5.73 2.92 5.97
N PHE A 85 4.70 3.75 6.16
CA PHE A 85 3.32 3.30 5.92
C PHE A 85 2.99 3.11 4.44
N SER A 86 3.58 3.93 3.55
CA SER A 86 3.30 3.87 2.11
C SER A 86 4.01 2.72 1.39
N HIS A 87 5.08 2.16 1.96
CA HIS A 87 5.79 1.03 1.35
C HIS A 87 5.01 -0.28 1.48
N ALA A 88 4.32 -0.48 2.61
CA ALA A 88 3.46 -1.65 2.80
C ALA A 88 2.28 -1.65 1.81
N GLU A 89 1.63 -0.51 1.61
CA GLU A 89 0.52 -0.36 0.66
C GLU A 89 0.97 -0.58 -0.79
N GLU A 90 2.15 -0.09 -1.17
CA GLU A 90 2.72 -0.30 -2.50
C GLU A 90 3.03 -1.78 -2.77
N GLU A 91 3.63 -2.47 -1.80
CA GLU A 91 3.95 -3.89 -1.89
C GLU A 91 2.67 -4.74 -2.02
N GLU A 92 1.64 -4.45 -1.22
CA GLU A 92 0.33 -5.12 -1.29
C GLU A 92 -0.34 -4.88 -2.67
N VAL A 93 -0.38 -3.63 -3.15
CA VAL A 93 -0.95 -3.33 -4.48
C VAL A 93 -0.20 -4.04 -5.59
N ASN A 94 1.13 -4.11 -5.51
CA ASN A 94 1.94 -4.81 -6.50
C ASN A 94 1.65 -6.32 -6.51
N ALA A 95 1.48 -6.93 -5.32
CA ALA A 95 1.07 -8.33 -5.19
C ALA A 95 -0.31 -8.58 -5.81
N TYR A 96 -1.29 -7.70 -5.54
CA TYR A 96 -2.62 -7.80 -6.16
C TYR A 96 -2.60 -7.62 -7.68
N ARG A 97 -1.74 -6.74 -8.21
CA ARG A 97 -1.55 -6.58 -9.66
C ARG A 97 -0.99 -7.86 -10.30
N GLN A 98 0.03 -8.45 -9.69
CA GLN A 98 0.62 -9.70 -10.18
C GLN A 98 -0.40 -10.85 -10.16
N ARG A 99 -1.21 -10.93 -9.09
CA ARG A 99 -2.34 -11.87 -8.99
C ARG A 99 -3.35 -11.67 -10.11
N TYR A 100 -3.78 -10.43 -10.36
CA TYR A 100 -4.72 -10.13 -11.44
C TYR A 100 -4.17 -10.54 -12.81
N ASN A 101 -2.90 -10.22 -13.09
CA ASN A 101 -2.25 -10.58 -14.35
C ASN A 101 -2.18 -12.10 -14.51
N ASN A 102 -1.89 -12.85 -13.44
CA ASN A 102 -1.90 -14.30 -13.47
C ASN A 102 -3.30 -14.86 -13.78
N LEU A 103 -4.34 -14.34 -13.13
CA LEU A 103 -5.73 -14.74 -13.40
C LEU A 103 -6.16 -14.38 -14.82
N ALA A 104 -5.73 -13.22 -15.34
CA ALA A 104 -5.99 -12.80 -16.71
C ALA A 104 -5.33 -13.75 -17.73
N SER A 105 -4.07 -14.12 -17.52
CA SER A 105 -3.40 -15.14 -18.35
C SER A 105 -4.13 -16.48 -18.30
N LEU A 106 -4.54 -16.91 -17.10
CA LEU A 106 -5.27 -18.18 -16.94
C LEU A 106 -6.67 -18.15 -17.60
N ALA A 107 -7.35 -17.01 -17.55
CA ALA A 107 -8.61 -16.80 -18.25
C ALA A 107 -8.42 -16.85 -19.77
N ALA A 108 -7.34 -16.26 -20.29
CA ALA A 108 -6.98 -16.31 -21.70
C ALA A 108 -6.66 -17.74 -22.15
N ASP A 109 -5.86 -18.49 -21.37
CA ASP A 109 -5.53 -19.90 -21.64
C ASP A 109 -6.77 -20.80 -21.70
N LYS A 110 -7.81 -20.45 -20.93
CA LYS A 110 -9.10 -21.15 -20.90
C LYS A 110 -10.11 -20.66 -21.93
N GLY A 111 -9.80 -19.60 -22.69
CA GLY A 111 -10.71 -19.00 -23.65
C GLY A 111 -11.94 -18.33 -23.01
N CYS A 112 -11.80 -17.79 -21.80
CA CYS A 112 -12.88 -17.05 -21.13
C CYS A 112 -13.03 -15.65 -21.75
N ASP A 113 -14.26 -15.25 -22.07
CA ASP A 113 -14.58 -13.88 -22.52
C ASP A 113 -14.80 -12.97 -21.29
N ILE A 114 -13.72 -12.36 -20.80
CA ILE A 114 -13.73 -11.47 -19.62
C ILE A 114 -13.20 -10.09 -20.03
N ASP A 115 -13.91 -9.01 -19.67
CA ASP A 115 -13.40 -7.63 -19.82
C ASP A 115 -12.22 -7.39 -18.86
N THR A 116 -11.02 -7.69 -19.34
CA THR A 116 -9.79 -7.44 -18.59
C THR A 116 -9.37 -5.98 -18.76
N ARG A 117 -9.49 -5.21 -17.68
CA ARG A 117 -9.05 -3.81 -17.67
C ARG A 117 -7.63 -3.74 -17.12
N PRO A 118 -6.71 -3.02 -17.80
CA PRO A 118 -5.36 -2.86 -17.29
C PRO A 118 -5.39 -2.11 -15.97
N ILE A 119 -4.87 -2.72 -14.91
CA ILE A 119 -4.72 -2.08 -13.61
C ILE A 119 -3.56 -1.08 -13.71
N PRO A 120 -3.77 0.21 -13.39
CA PRO A 120 -2.72 1.21 -13.46
C PRO A 120 -1.54 0.86 -12.54
N VAL A 121 -0.33 1.13 -13.04
CA VAL A 121 0.89 1.02 -12.22
C VAL A 121 0.96 2.24 -11.32
N ILE A 122 0.82 2.01 -10.03
CA ILE A 122 1.00 3.05 -9.02
C ILE A 122 2.48 3.14 -8.78
N LYS A 123 3.04 4.29 -9.14
CA LYS A 123 4.42 4.63 -8.82
C LYS A 123 4.41 5.19 -7.40
N SER A 124 5.24 4.64 -6.51
CA SER A 124 5.46 5.28 -5.22
C SER A 124 5.88 6.74 -5.41
N HIS A 125 5.32 7.60 -4.57
CA HIS A 125 5.76 8.98 -4.41
C HIS A 125 7.27 9.08 -4.06
N THR A 126 7.88 7.99 -3.55
CA THR A 126 9.32 7.87 -3.34
C THR A 126 10.10 8.00 -4.66
N SER A 127 9.61 7.43 -5.78
CA SER A 127 10.28 7.56 -7.07
C SER A 127 10.17 8.96 -7.68
N GLU A 128 9.12 9.72 -7.35
CA GLU A 128 8.95 11.09 -7.85
C GLU A 128 9.79 12.09 -7.06
N ARG A 129 9.95 11.89 -5.74
CA ARG A 129 10.83 12.73 -4.90
C ARG A 129 12.29 12.66 -5.35
N PHE A 130 12.83 11.46 -5.59
CA PHE A 130 14.19 11.29 -6.14
C PHE A 130 14.39 11.93 -7.52
N LYS A 131 13.32 12.07 -8.32
CA LYS A 131 13.38 12.68 -9.66
C LYS A 131 13.31 14.21 -9.62
N GLU A 132 12.69 14.77 -8.60
CA GLU A 132 12.71 16.22 -8.34
C GLU A 132 14.06 16.64 -7.74
N ASP A 133 14.61 15.82 -6.84
CA ASP A 133 15.93 16.01 -6.25
C ASP A 133 17.06 15.90 -7.30
N SER A 134 16.91 15.05 -8.33
CA SER A 134 17.90 14.94 -9.43
C SER A 134 17.78 16.04 -10.50
N LYS A 135 16.75 16.89 -10.45
CA LYS A 135 16.60 18.04 -11.36
C LYS A 135 17.13 19.34 -10.75
N LEU A 136 17.45 19.33 -9.46
CA LEU A 136 18.01 20.48 -8.74
C LEU A 136 19.53 20.45 -8.58
N ASN A 137 20.20 19.41 -9.11
CA ASN A 137 21.66 19.27 -9.15
C ASN A 137 22.18 19.25 -10.58
#